data_AF-A0A174EQH6-F1
#
_entry.id   AF-A0A174EQH6-F1
#
_cell.length_a   1.000
_cell.length_b   1.000
_cell.length_c   1.000
_cell.angle_alpha   90.00
_cell.angle_beta   90.00
_cell.angle_gamma   90.00
#
_symmetry.space_group_name_H-M   'P 1'
#
loop_
_entity.id
_entity.type
_entity.pdbx_description
1 polymer ?
#
loop_
_entity_poly.entity_id
_entity_poly.type
_entity_poly.pdbx_seq_one_letter_code
_entity_poly.pdbx_strand_id
1 'polypeptide(L)'
;MTREEYMTKLQKYLRKLPKQDYEDAIEYFNEYFSDTDEEGQQRLMEELGTPKEAAADLMYNLLDRKIQEQDESGEEKKSKKGITLLAVLAIMSTPVTVPLFIAMLAVLLAAVICVVCVIFSDFIAAFSILLVGGKLLLRGLVSFPYSLSGALMITGCGLLGIGCAILLYLLGIYLCKWTGMLLVMLARKIAGKRGKNHEKNK
;
A
#
# COMPACT_ATOMS: atom_id res chain seq x y z
N MET A 1 -21.75 -3.56 -49.61
CA MET A 1 -21.18 -4.40 -48.54
C MET A 1 -22.33 -4.99 -47.76
N THR A 2 -22.35 -6.29 -47.48
CA THR A 2 -23.44 -6.86 -46.68
C THR A 2 -23.19 -6.61 -45.19
N ARG A 3 -24.25 -6.59 -44.38
CA ARG A 3 -24.15 -6.45 -42.91
C ARG A 3 -23.17 -7.45 -42.32
N GLU A 4 -23.23 -8.71 -42.76
CA GLU A 4 -22.37 -9.79 -42.26
C GLU A 4 -20.89 -9.53 -42.55
N GLU A 5 -20.57 -9.01 -43.75
CA GLU A 5 -19.22 -8.62 -44.12
C GLU A 5 -18.70 -7.43 -43.29
N TYR A 6 -19.59 -6.47 -42.99
CA TYR A 6 -19.26 -5.32 -42.15
C TYR A 6 -18.94 -5.76 -40.71
N MET A 7 -19.82 -6.57 -40.12
CA MET A 7 -19.68 -7.09 -38.76
C MET A 7 -18.44 -7.97 -38.60
N THR A 8 -18.14 -8.82 -39.58
CA THR A 8 -16.93 -9.67 -39.56
C THR A 8 -15.65 -8.83 -39.53
N LYS A 9 -15.61 -7.72 -40.28
CA LYS A 9 -14.47 -6.80 -40.25
C LYS A 9 -14.41 -6.01 -38.93
N LEU A 10 -15.55 -5.56 -38.41
CA LEU A 10 -15.66 -4.88 -37.12
C LEU A 10 -15.11 -5.75 -35.98
N GLN A 11 -15.53 -7.02 -35.90
CA GLN A 11 -15.02 -8.01 -34.93
C GLN A 11 -13.50 -8.17 -35.01
N LYS A 12 -12.94 -8.20 -36.22
CA LYS A 12 -11.48 -8.32 -36.42
C LYS A 12 -10.73 -7.11 -35.85
N TYR A 13 -11.28 -5.90 -35.95
CA TYR A 13 -10.67 -4.69 -35.40
C TYR A 13 -10.86 -4.59 -33.88
N LEU A 14 -12.02 -5.01 -33.37
CA LEU A 14 -12.34 -4.96 -31.94
C LEU A 14 -11.65 -6.06 -31.11
N ARG A 15 -11.05 -7.09 -31.74
CA ARG A 15 -10.34 -8.18 -31.03
C ARG A 15 -9.19 -7.72 -30.10
N LYS A 16 -8.74 -6.47 -30.23
CA LYS A 16 -7.73 -5.86 -29.35
C LYS A 16 -8.30 -5.37 -28.01
N LEU A 17 -9.63 -5.32 -27.85
CA LEU A 17 -10.28 -4.91 -26.61
C LEU A 17 -10.23 -6.03 -25.55
N PRO A 18 -10.38 -5.66 -24.25
CA PRO A 18 -10.66 -6.62 -23.19
C PRO A 18 -11.91 -7.45 -23.51
N LYS A 19 -11.95 -8.71 -23.07
CA LYS A 19 -13.02 -9.66 -23.43
C LYS A 19 -14.44 -9.12 -23.14
N GLN A 20 -14.61 -8.44 -22.01
CA GLN A 20 -15.90 -7.89 -21.60
C GLN A 20 -16.36 -6.76 -22.52
N ASP A 21 -15.50 -5.75 -22.74
CA ASP A 21 -15.78 -4.62 -23.64
C ASP A 21 -15.97 -5.08 -25.11
N TYR A 22 -15.33 -6.18 -25.51
CA TYR A 22 -15.51 -6.79 -26.83
C TYR A 22 -16.89 -7.43 -27.01
N GLU A 23 -17.33 -8.25 -26.05
CA GLU A 23 -18.64 -8.93 -26.13
C GLU A 23 -19.78 -7.90 -26.12
N ASP A 24 -19.72 -6.92 -25.21
CA ASP A 24 -20.71 -5.85 -25.10
C ASP A 24 -20.81 -5.02 -26.39
N ALA A 25 -19.67 -4.69 -27.02
CA ALA A 25 -19.64 -3.94 -28.27
C ALA A 25 -20.28 -4.71 -29.44
N ILE A 26 -19.99 -6.00 -29.56
CA ILE A 26 -20.53 -6.83 -30.63
C ILE A 26 -22.03 -7.05 -30.45
N GLU A 27 -22.51 -7.18 -29.21
CA GLU A 27 -23.94 -7.27 -28.91
C GLU A 27 -24.66 -5.97 -29.29
N TYR A 28 -24.13 -4.81 -28.86
CA TYR A 28 -24.69 -3.49 -29.18
C TYR A 28 -24.86 -3.26 -30.68
N PHE A 29 -23.80 -3.49 -31.47
CA PHE A 29 -23.91 -3.32 -32.92
C PHE A 29 -24.83 -4.36 -33.55
N ASN A 30 -24.89 -5.59 -33.03
CA ASN A 30 -25.83 -6.58 -33.55
C ASN A 30 -27.28 -6.19 -33.30
N GLU A 31 -27.62 -5.67 -32.13
CA GLU A 31 -28.96 -5.18 -31.83
C GLU A 31 -29.30 -3.99 -32.75
N TYR A 32 -28.38 -3.04 -32.86
CA TYR A 32 -28.54 -1.83 -33.68
C TYR A 32 -28.81 -2.13 -35.16
N PHE A 33 -28.11 -3.11 -35.74
CA PHE A 33 -28.36 -3.52 -37.12
C PHE A 33 -29.56 -4.47 -37.28
N SER A 34 -30.04 -5.12 -36.21
CA SER A 34 -31.18 -6.06 -36.28
C SER A 34 -32.53 -5.38 -36.22
N ASP A 35 -32.60 -4.20 -35.60
CA ASP A 35 -33.83 -3.40 -35.49
C ASP A 35 -34.18 -2.64 -36.78
N THR A 36 -33.37 -2.80 -37.82
CA THR A 36 -33.48 -2.01 -39.05
C THR A 36 -33.55 -2.91 -40.30
N ASP A 37 -34.47 -2.58 -41.21
CA ASP A 37 -34.60 -3.21 -42.53
C ASP A 37 -33.36 -2.99 -43.43
N GLU A 38 -33.23 -3.74 -44.54
CA GLU A 38 -32.05 -3.72 -45.42
C GLU A 38 -31.65 -2.31 -45.90
N GLU A 39 -32.61 -1.42 -46.18
CA GLU A 39 -32.33 -0.03 -46.55
C GLU A 39 -31.74 0.78 -45.39
N GLY A 40 -32.24 0.58 -44.17
CA GLY A 40 -31.73 1.30 -43.02
C GLY A 40 -30.40 0.71 -42.54
N GLN A 41 -30.14 -0.58 -42.71
CA GLN A 41 -28.79 -1.15 -42.49
C GLN A 41 -27.74 -0.49 -43.39
N GLN A 42 -28.08 -0.18 -44.64
CA GLN A 42 -27.18 0.57 -45.53
C GLN A 42 -26.95 2.00 -45.08
N ARG A 43 -28.01 2.70 -44.63
CA ARG A 43 -27.88 4.05 -44.05
C ARG A 43 -27.03 4.06 -42.79
N LEU A 44 -27.18 3.06 -41.93
CA LEU A 44 -26.36 2.90 -40.72
C LEU A 44 -24.90 2.62 -41.06
N MET A 45 -24.62 1.81 -42.08
CA MET A 45 -23.24 1.61 -42.56
C MET A 45 -22.62 2.88 -43.18
N GLU A 46 -23.44 3.74 -43.78
CA GLU A 46 -23.01 5.04 -44.30
C GLU A 46 -22.77 6.05 -43.18
N GLU A 47 -23.61 6.05 -42.15
CA GLU A 47 -23.51 6.91 -40.97
C GLU A 47 -22.35 6.53 -40.05
N LEU A 48 -22.14 5.23 -39.81
CA LEU A 48 -21.02 4.70 -39.00
C LEU A 48 -19.68 4.73 -39.76
N GLY A 49 -19.71 4.98 -41.07
CA GLY A 49 -18.51 4.99 -41.90
C GLY A 49 -17.86 3.61 -42.04
N THR A 50 -16.56 3.58 -42.32
CA THR A 50 -15.88 2.29 -42.54
C THR A 50 -15.84 1.46 -41.24
N PRO A 51 -15.86 0.11 -41.29
CA PRO A 51 -15.83 -0.72 -40.10
C PRO A 51 -14.54 -0.56 -39.27
N LYS A 52 -13.51 0.06 -39.85
CA LYS A 52 -12.28 0.44 -39.14
C LYS A 52 -12.47 1.75 -38.35
N GLU A 53 -13.17 2.72 -38.92
CA GLU A 53 -13.48 4.00 -38.27
C GLU A 53 -14.45 3.80 -37.11
N ALA A 54 -15.54 3.05 -37.31
CA ALA A 54 -16.48 2.72 -36.23
C ALA A 54 -15.81 2.00 -35.05
N ALA A 55 -14.90 1.06 -35.33
CA ALA A 55 -14.13 0.39 -34.28
C ALA A 55 -13.14 1.33 -33.57
N ALA A 56 -12.50 2.23 -34.31
CA ALA A 56 -11.56 3.20 -33.74
C ALA A 56 -12.28 4.25 -32.88
N ASP A 57 -13.45 4.71 -33.31
CA ASP A 57 -14.29 5.65 -32.57
C ASP A 57 -14.81 5.02 -31.27
N LEU A 58 -15.31 3.78 -31.33
CA LEU A 58 -15.70 3.05 -30.12
C LEU A 58 -14.51 2.85 -29.17
N MET A 59 -13.34 2.46 -29.71
CA MET A 59 -12.11 2.33 -28.91
C MET A 59 -11.70 3.65 -28.25
N TYR A 60 -11.84 4.76 -28.96
CA TYR A 60 -11.53 6.09 -28.44
C TYR A 60 -12.51 6.50 -27.32
N ASN A 61 -13.80 6.30 -27.52
CA ASN A 61 -14.84 6.58 -26.53
C ASN A 61 -14.69 5.70 -25.27
N LEU A 62 -14.37 4.42 -25.42
CA LEU A 62 -14.11 3.53 -24.28
C LEU A 62 -12.82 3.90 -23.55
N LEU A 63 -11.78 4.32 -24.28
CA LEU A 63 -10.53 4.77 -23.67
C LEU A 63 -10.72 6.10 -22.92
N ASP A 64 -11.45 7.06 -23.51
CA ASP A 64 -11.80 8.33 -22.87
C ASP A 64 -12.63 8.10 -21.61
N ARG A 65 -13.61 7.20 -21.65
CA ARG A 65 -14.37 6.79 -20.45
C ARG A 65 -13.51 6.16 -19.38
N LYS A 66 -12.60 5.23 -19.71
CA LYS A 66 -11.73 4.63 -18.68
C LYS A 66 -10.73 5.63 -18.11
N ILE A 67 -10.29 6.60 -18.92
CA ILE A 67 -9.45 7.71 -18.45
C ILE A 67 -10.26 8.60 -17.49
N GLN A 68 -11.51 8.94 -17.83
CA GLN A 68 -12.41 9.68 -16.94
C GLN A 68 -12.73 8.92 -15.64
N GLU A 69 -13.00 7.61 -15.72
CA GLU A 69 -13.31 6.77 -14.55
C GLU A 69 -12.09 6.59 -13.62
N GLN A 70 -10.86 6.61 -14.18
CA GLN A 70 -9.64 6.65 -13.37
C GLN A 70 -9.42 8.01 -12.70
N ASP A 71 -9.79 9.10 -13.36
CA ASP A 71 -9.74 10.47 -12.82
C ASP A 71 -10.80 10.74 -11.73
N GLU A 72 -11.96 10.06 -11.76
CA GLU A 72 -13.05 10.31 -10.80
C GLU A 72 -12.86 9.68 -9.41
N SER A 73 -11.83 8.85 -9.18
CA SER A 73 -11.54 8.26 -7.86
C SER A 73 -10.83 9.22 -6.86
N GLY A 74 -10.69 10.50 -7.20
CA GLY A 74 -10.15 11.57 -6.35
C GLY A 74 -11.02 12.83 -6.31
N GLU A 75 -12.13 12.76 -5.59
CA GLU A 75 -13.00 13.81 -5.01
C GLU A 75 -13.30 15.16 -5.75
N GLU A 76 -14.61 15.30 -6.00
CA GLU A 76 -15.49 16.48 -5.87
C GLU A 76 -15.36 17.70 -6.82
N LYS A 77 -16.41 17.82 -7.64
CA LYS A 77 -16.80 19.02 -8.41
C LYS A 77 -17.01 20.25 -7.51
N LYS A 78 -16.21 21.30 -7.70
CA LYS A 78 -16.77 22.67 -7.74
C LYS A 78 -15.96 23.65 -8.59
N SER A 79 -16.65 24.23 -9.58
CA SER A 79 -16.29 25.41 -10.39
C SER A 79 -15.24 25.20 -11.50
N LYS A 80 -15.53 25.72 -12.70
CA LYS A 80 -14.74 25.56 -13.94
C LYS A 80 -13.31 26.13 -13.87
N LYS A 81 -12.98 26.94 -12.85
CA LYS A 81 -11.60 27.37 -12.53
C LYS A 81 -10.83 26.35 -11.67
N GLY A 82 -11.55 25.50 -10.93
CA GLY A 82 -11.03 24.40 -10.14
C GLY A 82 -10.60 23.22 -10.99
N ILE A 83 -11.22 22.97 -12.14
CA ILE A 83 -10.87 21.84 -13.03
C ILE A 83 -9.49 22.03 -13.68
N THR A 84 -9.16 23.24 -14.15
CA THR A 84 -7.80 23.56 -14.63
C THR A 84 -6.77 23.53 -13.49
N LEU A 85 -7.18 23.91 -12.27
CA LEU A 85 -6.31 23.87 -11.10
C LEU A 85 -6.09 22.43 -10.61
N LEU A 86 -7.11 21.57 -10.73
CA LEU A 86 -7.07 20.12 -10.50
C LEU A 86 -6.19 19.41 -11.53
N ALA A 87 -6.27 19.76 -12.82
CA ALA A 87 -5.39 19.22 -13.85
C ALA A 87 -3.92 19.59 -13.62
N VAL A 88 -3.64 20.83 -13.21
CA VAL A 88 -2.28 21.26 -12.81
C VAL A 88 -1.84 20.58 -11.50
N LEU A 89 -2.74 20.42 -10.53
CA LEU A 89 -2.46 19.68 -9.29
C LEU A 89 -2.23 18.18 -9.56
N ALA A 90 -2.91 17.58 -10.53
CA ALA A 90 -2.73 16.19 -10.92
C ALA A 90 -1.35 15.97 -11.56
N ILE A 91 -0.95 16.88 -12.46
CA ILE A 91 0.41 16.90 -13.01
C ILE A 91 1.46 17.15 -11.91
N MET A 92 1.13 17.92 -10.88
CA MET A 92 1.98 18.18 -9.70
C MET A 92 1.90 17.08 -8.62
N SER A 93 0.92 16.18 -8.67
CA SER A 93 0.78 15.02 -7.79
C SER A 93 1.53 13.80 -8.34
N THR A 94 1.69 13.70 -9.67
CA THR A 94 2.54 12.69 -10.33
C THR A 94 4.00 12.67 -9.83
N PRO A 95 4.68 13.81 -9.53
CA PRO A 95 5.97 13.78 -8.85
C PRO A 95 5.86 13.54 -7.33
N VAL A 96 4.67 13.47 -6.73
CA VAL A 96 4.44 13.15 -5.31
C VAL A 96 4.20 11.66 -5.09
N THR A 97 3.62 10.95 -6.05
CA THR A 97 3.40 9.49 -5.98
C THR A 97 4.70 8.71 -5.85
N VAL A 98 5.74 9.11 -6.58
CA VAL A 98 7.07 8.47 -6.51
C VAL A 98 7.72 8.66 -5.11
N PRO A 99 7.84 9.88 -4.56
CA PRO A 99 8.27 10.10 -3.17
C PRO A 99 7.41 9.39 -2.14
N LEU A 100 6.08 9.34 -2.34
CA LEU A 100 5.18 8.67 -1.41
C LEU A 100 5.43 7.16 -1.36
N PHE A 101 5.67 6.53 -2.50
CA PHE A 101 5.98 5.11 -2.57
C PHE A 101 7.34 4.79 -1.92
N ILE A 102 8.34 5.65 -2.17
CA ILE A 102 9.66 5.56 -1.53
C ILE A 102 9.55 5.77 -0.02
N ALA A 103 8.77 6.76 0.44
CA ALA A 103 8.54 7.02 1.85
C ALA A 103 7.83 5.84 2.53
N MET A 104 6.84 5.23 1.88
CA MET A 104 6.15 4.04 2.39
C MET A 104 7.11 2.85 2.55
N LEU A 105 7.96 2.59 1.56
CA LEU A 105 9.01 1.58 1.64
C LEU A 105 10.04 1.90 2.72
N ALA A 106 10.48 3.15 2.81
CA ALA A 106 11.45 3.61 3.81
C ALA A 106 10.91 3.47 5.23
N VAL A 107 9.63 3.78 5.46
CA VAL A 107 8.97 3.58 6.77
C VAL A 107 8.92 2.09 7.12
N LEU A 108 8.63 1.22 6.15
CA LEU A 108 8.58 -0.22 6.37
C LEU A 108 9.97 -0.78 6.72
N LEU A 109 11.01 -0.37 5.98
CA LEU A 109 12.40 -0.73 6.29
C LEU A 109 12.87 -0.16 7.63
N ALA A 110 12.56 1.11 7.92
CA ALA A 110 12.90 1.74 9.18
C ALA A 110 12.24 1.04 10.37
N ALA A 111 11.01 0.55 10.22
CA ALA A 111 10.33 -0.25 11.24
C ALA A 111 11.06 -1.58 11.49
N VAL A 112 11.48 -2.28 10.43
CA VAL A 112 12.28 -3.52 10.56
C VAL A 112 13.63 -3.24 11.23
N ILE A 113 14.34 -2.20 10.80
CA ILE A 113 15.61 -1.80 11.39
C ILE A 113 15.43 -1.43 12.87
N CYS A 114 14.38 -0.68 13.22
CA CYS A 114 14.07 -0.37 14.63
C CYS A 114 13.92 -1.63 15.48
N VAL A 115 13.17 -2.63 15.00
CA VAL A 115 12.99 -3.90 15.72
C VAL A 115 14.34 -4.59 15.93
N VAL A 116 15.18 -4.64 14.90
CA VAL A 116 16.52 -5.25 14.99
C VAL A 116 17.43 -4.47 15.94
N CYS A 117 17.48 -3.14 15.84
CA CYS A 117 18.27 -2.27 16.72
C CYS A 117 17.86 -2.41 18.18
N VAL A 118 16.56 -2.51 18.45
CA VAL A 118 16.03 -2.76 19.80
C VAL A 118 16.55 -4.08 20.35
N ILE A 119 16.43 -5.18 19.58
CA ILE A 119 16.91 -6.50 20.00
C ILE A 119 18.42 -6.46 20.29
N PHE A 120 19.20 -5.85 19.40
CA PHE A 120 20.65 -5.73 19.57
C PHE A 120 21.03 -4.86 20.77
N SER A 121 20.36 -3.72 20.97
CA SER A 121 20.61 -2.83 22.11
C SER A 121 20.31 -3.53 23.43
N ASP A 122 19.22 -4.30 23.50
CA ASP A 122 18.85 -5.08 24.69
C ASP A 122 19.94 -6.12 25.02
N PHE A 123 20.46 -6.80 23.99
CA PHE A 123 21.53 -7.79 24.14
C PHE A 123 22.83 -7.16 24.65
N ILE A 124 23.21 -6.01 24.10
CA ILE A 124 24.42 -5.27 24.51
C ILE A 124 24.29 -4.75 25.95
N ALA A 125 23.11 -4.25 26.33
CA ALA A 125 22.84 -3.78 27.68
C ALA A 125 22.94 -4.93 28.69
N ALA A 126 22.30 -6.07 28.40
CA ALA A 126 22.40 -7.27 29.25
C ALA A 126 23.84 -7.75 29.39
N PHE A 127 24.60 -7.79 28.29
CA PHE A 127 26.00 -8.22 28.30
C PHE A 127 26.90 -7.27 29.09
N SER A 128 26.69 -5.95 28.96
CA SER A 128 27.45 -4.94 29.69
C SER A 128 27.22 -5.04 31.19
N ILE A 129 25.97 -5.24 31.62
CA ILE A 129 25.66 -5.37 33.05
C ILE A 129 26.18 -6.71 33.60
N LEU A 130 26.18 -7.79 32.82
CA LEU A 130 26.83 -9.04 33.21
C LEU A 130 28.34 -8.88 33.42
N LEU A 131 29.04 -8.15 32.54
CA LEU A 131 30.47 -7.91 32.70
C LEU A 131 30.77 -7.03 33.92
N VAL A 132 29.98 -5.98 34.14
CA VAL A 132 30.13 -5.10 35.31
C VAL A 132 29.82 -5.86 36.60
N GLY A 133 28.74 -6.63 36.63
CA GLY A 133 28.38 -7.51 37.74
C GLY A 133 29.47 -8.55 38.02
N GLY A 134 30.00 -9.19 36.98
CA GLY A 134 31.12 -10.14 37.10
C GLY A 134 32.39 -9.50 37.66
N LYS A 135 32.75 -8.29 37.22
CA LYS A 135 33.92 -7.56 37.75
C LYS A 135 33.73 -7.14 39.21
N LEU A 136 32.51 -6.73 39.59
CA LEU A 136 32.16 -6.40 40.97
C LEU A 136 32.21 -7.63 41.88
N LEU A 137 31.74 -8.79 41.39
CA LEU A 137 31.83 -10.06 42.13
C LEU A 137 33.26 -10.52 42.33
N LEU A 138 34.13 -10.45 41.30
CA LEU A 138 35.56 -10.75 41.48
C LEU A 138 36.21 -9.84 42.53
N ARG A 139 35.93 -8.54 42.48
CA ARG A 139 36.50 -7.57 43.43
C ARG A 139 35.99 -7.82 44.86
N GLY A 140 34.72 -8.19 45.00
CA GLY A 140 34.11 -8.62 46.26
C GLY A 140 34.75 -9.89 46.84
N LEU A 141 35.03 -10.88 45.99
CA LEU A 141 35.65 -12.15 46.39
C LEU A 141 37.13 -11.98 46.79
N VAL A 142 37.87 -11.07 46.14
CA VAL A 142 39.27 -10.79 46.51
C VAL A 142 39.36 -9.97 47.81
N SER A 143 38.30 -9.25 48.21
CA SER A 143 38.21 -8.54 49.51
C SER A 143 37.78 -9.40 50.70
N PHE A 144 37.51 -10.69 50.49
CA PHE A 144 37.13 -11.65 51.53
C PHE A 144 38.08 -11.72 52.75
N PRO A 145 39.41 -11.49 52.65
CA PRO A 145 40.29 -11.54 53.81
C PRO A 145 40.37 -10.24 54.64
N TYR A 146 39.73 -9.13 54.24
CA TYR A 146 39.83 -7.83 54.94
C TYR A 146 38.60 -7.46 55.80
N SER A 147 37.39 -7.89 55.42
CA SER A 147 36.18 -7.69 56.23
C SER A 147 35.00 -8.51 55.70
N LEU A 148 34.48 -9.42 56.52
CA LEU A 148 33.36 -10.32 56.17
C LEU A 148 32.08 -9.54 55.80
N SER A 149 31.81 -8.45 56.52
CA SER A 149 30.62 -7.62 56.30
C SER A 149 30.68 -6.85 54.97
N GLY A 150 31.85 -6.32 54.59
CA GLY A 150 32.07 -5.64 53.32
C GLY A 150 31.99 -6.58 52.12
N ALA A 151 32.57 -7.77 52.24
CA ALA A 151 32.51 -8.79 51.18
C ALA A 151 31.06 -9.23 50.91
N LEU A 152 30.26 -9.43 51.96
CA LEU A 152 28.84 -9.83 51.82
C LEU A 152 28.00 -8.72 51.18
N MET A 153 28.23 -7.46 51.56
CA MET A 153 27.50 -6.32 51.04
C MET A 153 27.83 -6.06 49.54
N ILE A 154 29.10 -6.16 49.15
CA ILE A 154 29.54 -6.01 47.75
C ILE A 154 29.00 -7.16 46.89
N THR A 155 29.06 -8.39 47.40
CA THR A 155 28.50 -9.57 46.72
C THR A 155 26.99 -9.46 46.54
N GLY A 156 26.28 -8.98 47.58
CA GLY A 156 24.84 -8.74 47.54
C GLY A 156 24.44 -7.65 46.55
N CYS A 157 25.18 -6.53 46.49
CA CYS A 157 24.97 -5.48 45.50
C CYS A 157 25.23 -5.97 44.07
N GLY A 158 26.25 -6.81 43.86
CA GLY A 158 26.52 -7.43 42.57
C GLY A 158 25.37 -8.33 42.10
N LEU A 159 24.83 -9.16 43.00
CA LEU A 159 23.70 -10.05 42.71
C LEU A 159 22.40 -9.26 42.46
N LEU A 160 22.12 -8.23 43.26
CA LEU A 160 20.99 -7.33 43.03
C LEU A 160 21.12 -6.58 41.71
N GLY A 161 22.34 -6.15 41.34
CA GLY A 161 22.60 -5.51 40.06
C GLY A 161 22.27 -6.43 38.88
N ILE A 162 22.68 -7.69 38.96
CA ILE A 162 22.36 -8.71 37.94
C ILE A 162 20.85 -9.00 37.91
N GLY A 163 20.20 -9.12 39.07
CA GLY A 163 18.75 -9.32 39.17
C GLY A 163 17.94 -8.16 38.58
N CYS A 164 18.30 -6.92 38.91
CA CYS A 164 17.68 -5.72 38.33
C CYS A 164 17.93 -5.62 36.82
N ALA A 165 19.11 -6.00 36.35
CA ALA A 165 19.41 -6.02 34.92
C ALA A 165 18.50 -6.97 34.14
N ILE A 166 18.29 -8.18 34.66
CA ILE A 166 17.41 -9.18 34.05
C ILE A 166 15.96 -8.70 34.08
N LEU A 167 15.50 -8.09 35.18
CA LEU A 167 14.17 -7.50 35.28
C LEU A 167 13.96 -6.36 34.28
N LEU A 168 14.93 -5.46 34.15
CA LEU A 168 14.87 -4.35 33.19
C LEU A 168 14.94 -4.85 31.75
N TYR A 169 15.70 -5.91 31.47
CA TYR A 169 15.74 -6.58 30.17
C TYR A 169 14.38 -7.19 29.78
N LEU A 170 13.77 -7.96 30.69
CA LEU A 170 12.42 -8.50 30.50
C LEU A 170 11.37 -7.40 30.32
N LEU A 171 11.47 -6.32 31.11
CA LEU A 171 10.59 -5.15 31.00
C LEU A 171 10.80 -4.43 29.66
N GLY A 172 12.05 -4.31 29.18
CA GLY A 172 12.41 -3.76 27.87
C GLY A 172 11.76 -4.54 26.73
N ILE A 173 11.93 -5.87 26.70
CA ILE A 173 11.27 -6.74 25.72
C ILE A 173 9.75 -6.61 25.78
N TYR A 174 9.18 -6.57 26.99
CA TYR A 174 7.73 -6.42 27.16
C TYR A 174 7.22 -5.09 26.61
N LEU A 175 7.91 -3.98 26.91
CA LEU A 175 7.59 -2.66 26.38
C LEU A 175 7.77 -2.60 24.86
N CYS A 176 8.80 -3.23 24.29
CA CYS A 176 9.00 -3.28 22.85
C CYS A 176 7.94 -4.12 22.13
N LYS A 177 7.50 -5.22 22.74
CA LYS A 177 6.35 -5.99 22.25
C LYS A 177 5.07 -5.15 22.33
N TRP A 178 4.90 -4.36 23.38
CA TRP A 178 3.77 -3.45 23.55
C TRP A 178 3.78 -2.35 22.47
N THR A 179 4.89 -1.65 22.27
CA THR A 179 5.00 -0.57 21.28
C THR A 179 4.85 -1.09 19.85
N GLY A 180 5.41 -2.26 19.53
CA GLY A 180 5.19 -2.95 18.25
C GLY A 180 3.72 -3.31 18.03
N MET A 181 3.03 -3.82 19.07
CA MET A 181 1.59 -4.11 19.00
C MET A 181 0.76 -2.84 18.82
N LEU A 182 1.11 -1.74 19.49
CA LEU A 182 0.46 -0.44 19.33
C LEU A 182 0.62 0.09 17.91
N LEU A 183 1.83 0.02 17.34
CA LEU A 183 2.10 0.43 15.96
C LEU A 183 1.27 -0.39 14.97
N VAL A 184 1.21 -1.71 15.14
CA VAL A 184 0.38 -2.59 14.30
C VAL A 184 -1.10 -2.28 14.47
N MET A 185 -1.56 -2.00 15.68
CA MET A 185 -2.96 -1.65 15.96
C MET A 185 -3.35 -0.31 15.33
N LEU A 186 -2.46 0.68 15.36
CA LEU A 186 -2.64 1.96 14.66
C LEU A 186 -2.65 1.78 13.14
N ALA A 187 -1.72 0.99 12.60
CA ALA A 187 -1.67 0.67 11.17
C ALA A 187 -2.96 -0.03 10.70
N ARG A 188 -3.45 -1.01 11.48
CA ARG A 188 -4.74 -1.69 11.23
C ARG A 188 -5.92 -0.75 11.33
N LYS A 189 -5.90 0.20 12.28
CA LYS A 189 -6.98 1.19 12.44
C LYS A 189 -7.02 2.17 11.25
N ILE A 190 -5.87 2.54 10.71
CA ILE A 190 -5.75 3.37 9.50
C ILE A 190 -6.22 2.59 8.26
N ALA A 191 -5.77 1.34 8.11
CA ALA A 191 -6.19 0.47 7.00
C ALA A 191 -7.69 0.12 7.04
N GLY A 192 -8.24 -0.19 8.21
CA GLY A 192 -9.66 -0.50 8.41
C GLY A 192 -10.59 0.70 8.23
N LYS A 193 -10.11 1.92 8.49
CA LYS A 193 -10.83 3.15 8.12
C LYS A 193 -10.93 3.32 6.60
N ARG A 194 -9.89 2.94 5.86
CA ARG A 194 -9.86 3.01 4.39
C ARG A 194 -10.83 2.00 3.76
N GLY A 195 -10.95 0.79 4.33
CA GLY A 195 -11.92 -0.22 3.87
C GLY A 195 -13.39 0.15 4.12
N LYS A 196 -13.72 0.78 5.26
CA LYS A 196 -15.10 1.21 5.57
C LYS A 196 -15.61 2.38 4.72
N ASN A 197 -14.73 3.21 4.17
CA ASN A 197 -15.13 4.27 3.26
C ASN A 197 -15.48 3.76 1.85
N HIS A 198 -14.98 2.58 1.44
CA HIS A 198 -15.35 1.96 0.17
C HIS A 198 -16.72 1.25 0.21
N GLU A 199 -17.19 0.83 1.38
CA GLU A 199 -18.49 0.14 1.52
C GLU A 199 -19.68 1.12 1.67
N LYS A 200 -19.42 2.37 2.06
CA LYS A 200 -20.45 3.42 2.15
C LYS A 200 -20.70 4.16 0.83
N ASN A 201 -19.88 3.92 -0.19
CA ASN A 201 -19.97 4.57 -1.49
C ASN A 201 -20.30 3.55 -2.60
N LYS A 202 -21.12 2.55 -2.25
CA LYS A 202 -21.73 1.57 -3.14
C LYS A 202 -23.20 1.46 -2.75
#